data_AF-A0A9X7JV75-F1
#
_entry.id   AF-A0A9X7JV75-F1
#
_cell.length_a   1.000
_cell.length_b   1.000
_cell.length_c   1.000
_cell.angle_alpha   90.00
_cell.angle_beta   90.00
_cell.angle_gamma   90.00
#
_symmetry.space_group_name_H-M   'P 1'
#
loop_
_entity.id
_entity.type
_entity.pdbx_description
1 polymer ?
#
loop_
_entity_poly.entity_id
_entity_poly.type
_entity_poly.pdbx_seq_one_letter_code
_entity_poly.pdbx_strand_id
1 'polypeptide(L)'
;MPYSRIASMSSSDTSVRSSWARIDAWLRAQAPATFAVLAGPADLDGIEAAQTEMGVRFPSDLLDSLACHDGVTSSKTILPVQSPLSVKRIAEFWSLNESIAGSDRDLREANEDEGEDEPWWHRDWIPWAASDGDAQVIDVRDGAHWGRLGTTAHDGTGCLRDGWPSLAAYLCEVADALEFGGDVYGLVPYLLPGGELWWDLPGETRLNGAKLTPAPTTHVR
;
A
#
# COMPACT_ATOMS: atom_id res chain seq x y z
N MET A 1 -14.11 -17.99 -1.75
CA MET A 1 -13.18 -19.00 -1.20
C MET A 1 -11.93 -18.25 -0.75
N PRO A 2 -11.66 -18.02 0.54
CA PRO A 2 -10.47 -17.29 0.93
C PRO A 2 -9.28 -18.25 1.00
N TYR A 3 -8.24 -17.93 0.22
CA TYR A 3 -6.95 -18.59 0.25
C TYR A 3 -6.22 -18.15 1.54
N SER A 4 -6.02 -19.06 2.49
CA SER A 4 -5.08 -18.81 3.59
C SER A 4 -3.68 -18.71 3.00
N ARG A 5 -3.05 -17.53 3.12
CA ARG A 5 -1.64 -17.33 2.76
C ARG A 5 -0.76 -18.05 3.77
N ILE A 6 -0.28 -19.24 3.43
CA ILE A 6 0.77 -19.92 4.20
C ILE A 6 2.10 -19.34 3.75
N ALA A 7 2.72 -18.54 4.61
CA ALA A 7 4.05 -17.98 4.37
C ALA A 7 5.09 -19.12 4.32
N SER A 8 5.64 -19.39 3.13
CA SER A 8 6.86 -20.19 2.97
C SER A 8 8.03 -19.22 2.87
N MET A 9 8.66 -18.90 4.01
CA MET A 9 9.77 -17.96 4.07
C MET A 9 11.10 -18.68 3.80
N SER A 10 11.69 -18.46 2.62
CA SER A 10 13.15 -18.48 2.49
C SER A 10 13.70 -17.19 3.11
N SER A 11 14.80 -17.29 3.85
CA SER A 11 15.40 -16.24 4.70
C SER A 11 16.00 -15.04 3.94
N SER A 12 15.21 -14.34 3.13
CA SER A 12 15.50 -12.97 2.68
C SER A 12 15.08 -11.98 3.77
N ASP A 13 15.91 -10.95 3.96
CA ASP A 13 15.68 -9.87 4.91
C ASP A 13 14.34 -9.18 4.61
N THR A 14 13.32 -9.47 5.43
CA THR A 14 11.93 -9.03 5.26
C THR A 14 11.75 -7.56 5.67
N SER A 15 12.82 -6.80 5.93
CA SER A 15 12.70 -5.40 6.32
C SER A 15 12.12 -4.54 5.20
N VAL A 16 11.47 -3.44 5.58
CA VAL A 16 10.93 -2.44 4.65
C VAL A 16 12.03 -1.88 3.74
N ARG A 17 13.20 -1.53 4.32
CA ARG A 17 14.31 -0.94 3.56
C ARG A 17 14.90 -1.93 2.55
N SER A 18 15.06 -3.19 2.93
CA SER A 18 15.56 -4.23 2.03
C SER A 18 14.57 -4.51 0.90
N SER A 19 13.27 -4.53 1.18
CA SER A 19 12.21 -4.66 0.17
C SER A 19 12.19 -3.47 -0.80
N TRP A 20 12.27 -2.23 -0.29
CA TRP A 20 12.38 -1.05 -1.13
C TRP A 20 13.63 -1.07 -2.01
N ALA A 21 14.79 -1.45 -1.48
CA ALA A 21 16.02 -1.53 -2.26
C ALA A 21 15.91 -2.51 -3.45
N ARG A 22 15.19 -3.62 -3.27
CA ARG A 22 14.88 -4.62 -4.31
C ARG A 22 13.93 -4.05 -5.37
N ILE A 23 12.83 -3.44 -4.93
CA ILE A 23 11.86 -2.76 -5.81
C ILE A 23 12.57 -1.68 -6.63
N ASP A 24 13.38 -0.85 -5.98
CA ASP A 24 14.18 0.21 -6.59
C ASP A 24 15.12 -0.32 -7.68
N ALA A 25 15.85 -1.39 -7.38
CA ALA A 25 16.77 -2.00 -8.34
C ALA A 25 16.03 -2.51 -9.57
N TRP A 26 14.88 -3.16 -9.35
CA TRP A 26 14.03 -3.65 -10.43
C TRP A 26 13.46 -2.51 -11.27
N LEU A 27 12.89 -1.48 -10.63
CA LEU A 27 12.31 -0.32 -11.30
C LEU A 27 13.35 0.44 -12.14
N ARG A 28 14.56 0.66 -11.62
CA ARG A 28 15.64 1.32 -12.39
C ARG A 28 16.00 0.55 -13.66
N ALA A 29 15.94 -0.78 -13.63
CA ALA A 29 16.30 -1.63 -14.75
C ALA A 29 15.14 -1.80 -15.76
N GLN A 30 13.92 -2.00 -15.27
CA GLN A 30 12.78 -2.46 -16.09
C GLN A 30 11.72 -1.39 -16.32
N ALA A 31 11.57 -0.45 -15.39
CA ALA A 31 10.54 0.59 -15.45
C ALA A 31 11.08 1.97 -14.98
N PRO A 32 12.12 2.52 -15.63
CA PRO A 32 12.77 3.76 -15.17
C PRO A 32 11.82 4.96 -15.16
N ALA A 33 10.79 4.97 -16.01
CA ALA A 33 9.73 5.99 -16.01
C ALA A 33 8.84 5.93 -14.75
N THR A 34 8.70 4.75 -14.15
CA THR A 34 8.05 4.58 -12.84
C THR A 34 9.01 4.92 -11.71
N PHE A 35 10.28 4.51 -11.79
CA PHE A 35 11.29 4.90 -10.78
C PHE A 35 11.39 6.42 -10.65
N ALA A 36 11.38 7.15 -11.76
CA ALA A 36 11.54 8.60 -11.80
C ALA A 36 10.44 9.40 -11.07
N VAL A 37 9.29 8.79 -10.78
CA VAL A 37 8.19 9.46 -10.09
C VAL A 37 8.10 9.13 -8.60
N LEU A 38 8.91 8.19 -8.10
CA LEU A 38 9.09 7.98 -6.66
C LEU A 38 9.79 9.21 -6.07
N ALA A 39 9.21 9.77 -5.01
CA ALA A 39 9.82 10.88 -4.30
C ALA A 39 11.08 10.44 -3.55
N GLY A 40 11.94 11.40 -3.20
CA GLY A 40 13.02 11.15 -2.25
C GLY A 40 12.50 10.89 -0.83
N PRO A 41 13.39 10.69 0.15
CA PRO A 41 13.02 10.50 1.55
C PRO A 41 12.17 11.65 2.10
N ALA A 42 11.24 11.32 3.00
CA ALA A 42 10.41 12.28 3.69
C ALA A 42 11.21 13.15 4.67
N ASP A 43 10.73 14.38 4.85
CA ASP A 43 11.27 15.30 5.84
C ASP A 43 10.80 14.93 7.26
N LEU A 44 11.74 14.98 8.22
CA LEU A 44 11.47 14.59 9.61
C LEU A 44 10.49 15.54 10.30
N ASP A 45 10.60 16.84 10.04
CA ASP A 45 9.69 17.85 10.62
C ASP A 45 8.27 17.63 10.09
N GLY A 46 8.14 17.25 8.81
CA GLY A 46 6.86 16.84 8.21
C GLY A 46 6.24 15.63 8.90
N ILE A 47 7.04 14.61 9.22
CA ILE A 47 6.59 13.41 9.95
C ILE A 47 6.11 13.78 11.36
N GLU A 48 6.87 14.61 12.09
CA GLU A 48 6.49 15.05 13.43
C GLU A 48 5.19 15.88 13.42
N ALA A 49 5.02 16.75 12.42
CA ALA A 49 3.80 17.52 12.23
C ALA A 49 2.59 16.61 11.97
N ALA A 50 2.71 15.64 11.05
CA ALA A 50 1.64 14.70 10.74
C ALA A 50 1.25 13.83 11.96
N GLN A 51 2.21 13.29 12.70
CA GLN A 51 1.93 12.53 13.93
C GLN A 51 1.26 13.39 15.00
N THR A 52 1.58 14.69 15.07
CA THR A 52 0.96 15.62 16.02
C THR A 52 -0.48 15.93 15.61
N GLU A 53 -0.72 16.20 14.33
CA GLU A 53 -2.04 16.47 13.78
C GLU A 53 -2.98 15.26 13.94
N MET A 54 -2.50 14.08 13.57
CA MET A 54 -3.29 12.84 13.62
C MET A 54 -3.44 12.29 15.04
N GLY A 55 -2.62 12.74 16.00
CA GLY A 55 -2.62 12.22 17.37
C GLY A 55 -2.19 10.76 17.49
N VAL A 56 -1.56 10.20 16.46
CA VAL A 56 -1.05 8.82 16.42
C VAL A 56 0.46 8.80 16.20
N ARG A 57 1.11 7.69 16.59
CA ARG A 57 2.53 7.45 16.27
C ARG A 57 2.63 6.58 15.05
N PHE A 58 3.51 6.96 14.13
CA PHE A 58 3.78 6.15 12.96
C PHE A 58 4.61 4.92 13.35
N PRO A 59 4.21 3.71 12.94
CA PRO A 59 4.96 2.50 13.22
C PRO A 59 6.31 2.52 12.49
N SER A 60 7.29 1.78 13.01
CA SER A 60 8.66 1.74 12.46
C SER A 60 8.69 1.42 10.97
N ASP A 61 7.85 0.49 10.53
CA ASP A 61 7.77 0.10 9.13
C ASP A 61 7.36 1.28 8.23
N LEU A 62 6.39 2.10 8.66
CA LEU A 62 5.98 3.29 7.90
C LEU A 62 7.11 4.33 7.87
N LEU A 63 7.78 4.55 9.00
CA LEU A 63 8.93 5.46 9.08
C LEU A 63 10.08 5.02 8.17
N ASP A 64 10.35 3.71 8.14
CA ASP A 64 11.35 3.14 7.23
C ASP A 64 10.97 3.30 5.77
N SER A 65 9.69 3.14 5.43
CA SER A 65 9.18 3.34 4.06
C SER A 65 9.30 4.80 3.63
N LEU A 66 8.89 5.73 4.51
CA LEU A 66 8.98 7.17 4.25
C LEU A 66 10.43 7.66 4.16
N ALA A 67 11.35 7.02 4.89
CA ALA A 67 12.78 7.29 4.77
C ALA A 67 13.39 6.76 3.46
N CYS A 68 12.68 5.90 2.73
CA CYS A 68 13.04 5.52 1.35
C CYS A 68 12.38 6.47 0.35
N HIS A 69 11.05 6.63 0.43
CA HIS A 69 10.26 7.44 -0.50
C HIS A 69 9.09 8.13 0.22
N ASP A 70 8.98 9.44 0.06
CA ASP A 70 7.85 10.27 0.48
C ASP A 70 6.68 10.16 -0.52
N GLY A 71 6.24 8.92 -0.76
CA GLY A 71 5.21 8.61 -1.74
C GLY A 71 5.62 8.86 -3.19
N VAL A 72 4.64 9.26 -4.00
CA VAL A 72 4.79 9.46 -5.45
C VAL A 72 4.44 10.89 -5.88
N THR A 73 5.19 11.39 -6.85
CA THR A 73 5.03 12.75 -7.41
C THR A 73 3.98 12.84 -8.53
N SER A 74 3.39 11.72 -8.93
CA SER A 74 2.36 11.64 -9.97
C SER A 74 1.28 10.63 -9.59
N SER A 75 0.13 10.67 -10.25
CA SER A 75 -0.98 9.73 -10.05
C SER A 75 -0.74 8.34 -10.65
N LYS A 76 0.52 7.91 -10.82
CA LYS A 76 0.85 6.59 -11.36
C LYS A 76 0.69 5.51 -10.29
N THR A 77 0.14 4.37 -10.66
CA THR A 77 0.10 3.15 -9.83
C THR A 77 1.48 2.51 -9.81
N ILE A 78 2.17 2.54 -8.67
CA ILE A 78 3.54 1.98 -8.54
C ILE A 78 3.53 0.66 -7.77
N LEU A 79 2.69 0.58 -6.75
CA LEU A 79 2.50 -0.61 -5.93
C LEU A 79 1.10 -1.19 -6.21
N PRO A 80 0.91 -2.50 -6.00
CA PRO A 80 -0.41 -3.11 -6.15
C PRO A 80 -1.41 -2.53 -5.13
N VAL A 81 -2.70 -2.67 -5.40
CA VAL A 81 -3.82 -2.20 -4.56
C VAL A 81 -3.90 -0.66 -4.47
N GLN A 82 -2.90 0.06 -3.95
CA GLN A 82 -2.89 1.53 -3.87
C GLN A 82 -1.46 2.11 -3.97
N SER A 83 -1.36 3.36 -4.45
CA SER A 83 -0.08 4.09 -4.52
C SER A 83 0.28 4.77 -3.19
N PRO A 84 1.57 4.74 -2.78
CA PRO A 84 1.99 5.29 -1.50
C PRO A 84 1.84 6.81 -1.48
N LEU A 85 1.31 7.32 -0.37
CA LEU A 85 1.13 8.74 -0.13
C LEU A 85 2.41 9.36 0.44
N SER A 86 2.63 10.64 0.15
CA SER A 86 3.58 11.45 0.91
C SER A 86 3.04 11.70 2.31
N VAL A 87 3.91 12.02 3.27
CA VAL A 87 3.53 12.36 4.65
C VAL A 87 2.43 13.40 4.70
N LYS A 88 2.57 14.45 3.88
CA LYS A 88 1.55 15.49 3.75
C LYS A 88 0.21 14.92 3.33
N ARG A 89 0.19 14.05 2.31
CA ARG A 89 -1.05 13.44 1.81
C ARG A 89 -1.64 12.41 2.78
N ILE A 90 -0.82 11.74 3.59
CA ILE A 90 -1.29 10.88 4.69
C ILE A 90 -2.13 11.72 5.66
N ALA A 91 -1.59 12.84 6.14
CA ALA A 91 -2.29 13.74 7.07
C ALA A 91 -3.56 14.33 6.44
N GLU A 92 -3.49 14.83 5.19
CA GLU A 92 -4.65 15.38 4.48
C GLU A 92 -5.77 14.35 4.28
N PHE A 93 -5.43 13.13 3.87
CA PHE A 93 -6.41 12.06 3.68
C PHE A 93 -7.03 11.64 5.01
N TRP A 94 -6.22 11.50 6.06
CA TRP A 94 -6.70 11.19 7.40
C TRP A 94 -7.66 12.27 7.92
N SER A 95 -7.27 13.56 7.82
CA SER A 95 -8.11 14.67 8.30
C SER A 95 -9.43 14.77 7.54
N LEU A 96 -9.43 14.49 6.23
CA LEU A 96 -10.64 14.46 5.42
C LEU A 96 -11.59 13.37 5.90
N ASN A 97 -11.10 12.15 6.10
CA ASN A 97 -11.93 11.02 6.54
C ASN A 97 -12.40 11.19 7.99
N GLU A 98 -11.57 11.73 8.88
CA GLU A 98 -12.01 12.12 10.22
C GLU A 98 -13.14 13.15 10.18
N SER A 99 -13.05 14.15 9.29
CA SER A 99 -14.10 15.15 9.12
C SER A 99 -15.39 14.55 8.55
N ILE A 100 -15.31 13.58 7.64
CA ILE A 100 -16.48 12.90 7.06
C ILE A 100 -17.14 12.01 8.12
N ALA A 101 -16.36 11.19 8.83
CA ALA A 101 -16.87 10.35 9.91
C ALA A 101 -17.49 11.18 11.04
N GLY A 102 -16.91 12.35 11.35
CA GLY A 102 -17.54 13.38 12.20
C GLY A 102 -17.93 12.86 13.59
N SER A 103 -19.22 12.66 13.83
CA SER A 103 -19.73 11.94 15.01
C SER A 103 -20.80 10.93 14.61
N ASP A 104 -20.82 10.57 13.32
CA ASP A 104 -21.74 9.61 12.76
C ASP A 104 -21.37 8.22 13.26
N ARG A 105 -22.32 7.59 13.95
CA ARG A 105 -22.12 6.28 14.56
C ARG A 105 -21.99 5.20 13.48
N ASP A 106 -22.73 5.33 12.39
CA ASP A 106 -22.77 4.33 11.31
C ASP A 106 -21.43 4.30 10.55
N LEU A 107 -20.67 5.40 10.58
CA LEU A 107 -19.32 5.47 9.99
C LEU A 107 -18.19 5.06 10.94
N ARG A 108 -18.48 4.99 12.25
CA ARG A 108 -17.50 4.83 13.33
C ARG A 108 -17.53 3.45 13.99
N GLU A 109 -18.65 2.74 13.85
CA GLU A 109 -18.87 1.42 14.42
C GLU A 109 -19.11 0.40 13.31
N ALA A 110 -18.59 -0.82 13.48
CA ALA A 110 -18.90 -1.91 12.58
C ALA A 110 -20.33 -2.42 12.83
N ASN A 111 -21.09 -2.69 11.77
CA ASN A 111 -22.40 -3.32 11.88
C ASN A 111 -22.30 -4.85 11.78
N GLU A 112 -22.11 -5.53 12.92
CA GLU A 112 -22.01 -6.99 12.98
C GLU A 112 -23.26 -7.70 12.43
N ASP A 113 -24.45 -7.08 12.57
CA ASP A 113 -25.72 -7.65 12.07
C ASP A 113 -25.77 -7.65 10.53
N GLU A 114 -25.04 -6.75 9.89
CA GLU A 114 -24.86 -6.69 8.42
C GLU A 114 -23.60 -7.44 7.95
N GLY A 115 -22.88 -8.08 8.88
CA GLY A 115 -21.67 -8.86 8.59
C GLY A 115 -20.41 -8.02 8.39
N GLU A 116 -20.40 -6.78 8.89
CA GLU A 116 -19.25 -5.89 8.84
C GLU A 116 -18.31 -6.15 10.02
N ASP A 117 -17.04 -6.42 9.73
CA ASP A 117 -16.02 -6.68 10.74
C ASP A 117 -15.32 -5.39 11.23
N GLU A 118 -15.38 -4.31 10.45
CA GLU A 118 -14.67 -3.05 10.72
C GLU A 118 -15.54 -1.86 10.29
N PRO A 119 -15.35 -0.67 10.89
CA PRO A 119 -16.12 0.53 10.53
C PRO A 119 -15.73 1.07 9.15
N TRP A 120 -16.48 2.06 8.65
CA TRP A 120 -16.08 2.84 7.48
C TRP A 120 -14.73 3.55 7.71
N TRP A 121 -14.54 4.16 8.87
CA TRP A 121 -13.28 4.81 9.24
C TRP A 121 -12.98 4.73 10.74
N HIS A 122 -11.70 4.58 11.07
CA HIS A 122 -11.20 4.61 12.44
C HIS A 122 -10.04 5.60 12.59
N ARG A 123 -10.05 6.39 13.67
CA ARG A 123 -9.02 7.40 13.98
C ARG A 123 -7.60 6.86 14.03
N ASP A 124 -7.46 5.62 14.47
CA ASP A 124 -6.17 4.94 14.61
C ASP A 124 -5.81 4.11 13.36
N TRP A 125 -6.32 4.50 12.18
CA TRP A 125 -5.90 3.98 10.88
C TRP A 125 -5.07 5.02 10.13
N ILE A 126 -3.85 4.65 9.75
CA ILE A 126 -2.95 5.52 9.00
C ILE A 126 -3.06 5.20 7.50
N PRO A 127 -3.61 6.09 6.64
CA PRO A 127 -3.77 5.84 5.22
C PRO A 127 -2.43 5.99 4.50
N TRP A 128 -1.63 4.92 4.43
CA TRP A 128 -0.27 4.99 3.90
C TRP A 128 -0.23 5.01 2.37
N ALA A 129 -1.27 4.50 1.71
CA ALA A 129 -1.43 4.49 0.26
C ALA A 129 -2.89 4.72 -0.12
N ALA A 130 -3.18 5.55 -1.12
CA ALA A 130 -4.55 5.85 -1.52
C ALA A 130 -4.69 6.38 -2.95
N SER A 131 -5.86 6.18 -3.53
CA SER A 131 -6.28 6.71 -4.83
C SER A 131 -7.81 6.76 -4.89
N ASP A 132 -8.36 7.84 -5.44
CA ASP A 132 -9.80 8.00 -5.72
C ASP A 132 -10.74 7.71 -4.54
N GLY A 133 -10.29 8.01 -3.31
CA GLY A 133 -11.06 7.83 -2.07
C GLY A 133 -10.90 6.45 -1.42
N ASP A 134 -10.31 5.49 -2.12
CA ASP A 134 -9.93 4.20 -1.57
C ASP A 134 -8.51 4.27 -0.99
N ALA A 135 -8.26 3.52 0.08
CA ALA A 135 -6.96 3.50 0.73
C ALA A 135 -6.55 2.12 1.19
N GLN A 136 -5.24 1.92 1.28
CA GLN A 136 -4.66 0.96 2.22
C GLN A 136 -4.31 1.70 3.50
N VAL A 137 -4.69 1.10 4.63
CA VAL A 137 -4.46 1.66 5.96
C VAL A 137 -3.56 0.74 6.78
N ILE A 138 -2.79 1.34 7.67
CA ILE A 138 -2.08 0.63 8.73
C ILE A 138 -2.87 0.80 10.02
N ASP A 139 -3.28 -0.31 10.61
CA ASP A 139 -4.03 -0.34 11.86
C ASP A 139 -3.07 -0.17 13.05
N VAL A 140 -3.18 0.96 13.74
CA VAL A 140 -2.40 1.30 14.94
C VAL A 140 -3.29 1.34 16.18
N ARG A 141 -4.36 0.55 16.21
CA ARG A 141 -5.06 0.24 17.47
C ARG A 141 -4.18 -0.63 18.35
N ASP A 142 -4.21 -0.38 19.65
CA ASP A 142 -3.50 -1.20 20.63
C ASP A 142 -3.97 -2.66 20.57
N GLY A 143 -3.02 -3.60 20.53
CA GLY A 143 -3.32 -5.03 20.60
C GLY A 143 -2.45 -5.90 19.71
N ALA A 144 -2.86 -7.16 19.56
CA ALA A 144 -2.12 -8.19 18.83
C ALA A 144 -2.00 -7.92 17.32
N HIS A 145 -2.74 -6.94 16.81
CA HIS A 145 -2.84 -6.61 15.40
C HIS A 145 -2.19 -5.27 15.04
N TRP A 146 -1.49 -4.64 15.98
CA TRP A 146 -0.76 -3.40 15.74
C TRP A 146 0.18 -3.52 14.53
N GLY A 147 0.04 -2.59 13.58
CA GLY A 147 0.86 -2.49 12.38
C GLY A 147 0.38 -3.33 11.19
N ARG A 148 -0.72 -4.09 11.31
CA ARG A 148 -1.29 -4.81 10.16
C ARG A 148 -1.83 -3.84 9.11
N LEU A 149 -1.85 -4.30 7.86
CA LEU A 149 -2.47 -3.57 6.76
C LEU A 149 -3.88 -4.09 6.51
N GLY A 150 -4.70 -3.23 5.94
CA GLY A 150 -5.85 -3.63 5.15
C GLY A 150 -6.34 -2.47 4.30
N THR A 151 -7.60 -2.51 3.89
CA THR A 151 -8.14 -1.56 2.91
C THR A 151 -9.38 -0.86 3.44
N THR A 152 -9.61 0.37 2.99
CA THR A 152 -10.87 1.09 3.13
C THR A 152 -11.37 1.46 1.74
N ALA A 153 -12.66 1.29 1.50
CA ALA A 153 -13.32 1.72 0.27
C ALA A 153 -14.11 3.01 0.54
N HIS A 154 -14.15 3.94 -0.42
CA HIS A 154 -14.91 5.17 -0.25
C HIS A 154 -16.43 4.94 -0.14
N ASP A 155 -16.93 3.81 -0.66
CA ASP A 155 -18.33 3.41 -0.69
C ASP A 155 -18.64 2.17 0.16
N GLY A 156 -17.72 1.77 1.06
CA GLY A 156 -17.87 0.58 1.90
C GLY A 156 -17.03 0.62 3.17
N THR A 157 -17.12 -0.44 3.97
CA THR A 157 -16.40 -0.55 5.23
C THR A 157 -14.94 -1.00 5.07
N GLY A 158 -14.16 -0.84 6.14
CA GLY A 158 -12.80 -1.36 6.19
C GLY A 158 -12.75 -2.89 6.06
N CYS A 159 -11.67 -3.39 5.49
CA CYS A 159 -11.36 -4.82 5.47
C CYS A 159 -9.90 -5.02 5.91
N LEU A 160 -9.73 -5.51 7.14
CA LEU A 160 -8.41 -5.82 7.71
C LEU A 160 -8.12 -7.33 7.77
N ARG A 161 -9.14 -8.18 7.55
CA ARG A 161 -9.04 -9.64 7.65
C ARG A 161 -8.15 -10.27 6.58
N ASP A 162 -8.24 -9.75 5.36
CA ASP A 162 -7.54 -10.28 4.18
C ASP A 162 -6.24 -9.51 3.85
N GLY A 163 -5.83 -8.61 4.76
CA GLY A 163 -4.64 -7.79 4.59
C GLY A 163 -3.33 -8.48 5.00
N TRP A 164 -2.30 -7.67 5.21
CA TRP A 164 -0.95 -8.16 5.56
C TRP A 164 -0.66 -7.96 7.05
N PRO A 165 0.16 -8.84 7.66
CA PRO A 165 0.53 -8.68 9.06
C PRO A 165 1.39 -7.43 9.32
N SER A 166 2.05 -6.88 8.30
CA SER A 166 2.84 -5.64 8.39
C SER A 166 3.14 -5.05 7.01
N LEU A 167 3.58 -3.79 6.97
CA LEU A 167 4.02 -3.14 5.73
C LEU A 167 5.29 -3.81 5.18
N ALA A 168 6.17 -4.26 6.07
CA ALA A 168 7.32 -5.11 5.73
C ALA A 168 6.90 -6.37 4.94
N ALA A 169 5.88 -7.10 5.40
CA ALA A 169 5.40 -8.31 4.73
C ALA A 169 4.81 -7.99 3.34
N TYR A 170 4.01 -6.92 3.24
CA TYR A 170 3.46 -6.46 1.96
C TYR A 170 4.57 -6.09 0.96
N LEU A 171 5.51 -5.23 1.33
CA LEU A 171 6.58 -4.79 0.44
C LEU A 171 7.52 -5.94 0.04
N CYS A 172 7.75 -6.91 0.94
CA CYS A 172 8.51 -8.11 0.62
C CYS A 172 7.80 -8.95 -0.45
N GLU A 173 6.47 -9.10 -0.36
CA GLU A 173 5.67 -9.80 -1.36
C GLU A 173 5.69 -9.08 -2.72
N VAL A 174 5.63 -7.75 -2.73
CA VAL A 174 5.79 -6.94 -3.95
C VAL A 174 7.17 -7.14 -4.57
N ALA A 175 8.23 -7.09 -3.76
CA ALA A 175 9.59 -7.33 -4.24
C ALA A 175 9.74 -8.75 -4.82
N ASP A 176 9.18 -9.76 -4.15
CA ASP A 176 9.19 -11.14 -4.63
C ASP A 176 8.43 -11.30 -5.95
N ALA A 177 7.27 -10.66 -6.11
CA ALA A 177 6.47 -10.72 -7.33
C ALA A 177 7.21 -10.07 -8.53
N LEU A 178 7.92 -8.96 -8.32
CA LEU A 178 8.73 -8.32 -9.36
C LEU A 178 9.95 -9.17 -9.75
N GLU A 179 10.63 -9.78 -8.77
CA GLU A 179 11.87 -10.52 -9.02
C GLU A 179 11.65 -11.92 -9.58
N PHE A 180 10.61 -12.61 -9.12
CA PHE A 180 10.38 -14.04 -9.37
C PHE A 180 9.06 -14.34 -10.08
N GLY A 181 8.22 -13.33 -10.27
CA GLY A 181 6.84 -13.50 -10.73
C GLY A 181 5.89 -13.93 -9.60
N GLY A 182 4.60 -13.90 -9.89
CA GLY A 182 3.53 -14.13 -8.92
C GLY A 182 2.56 -12.96 -8.92
N ASP A 183 1.55 -13.04 -8.05
CA ASP A 183 0.60 -11.97 -7.81
C ASP A 183 0.72 -11.44 -6.38
N VAL A 184 0.32 -10.18 -6.22
CA VAL A 184 0.08 -9.56 -4.91
C VAL A 184 -1.39 -9.17 -4.90
N TYR A 185 -2.16 -9.82 -4.03
CA TYR A 185 -3.61 -9.56 -3.94
C TYR A 185 -4.34 -9.80 -5.28
N GLY A 186 -3.95 -10.83 -6.02
CA GLY A 186 -4.52 -11.16 -7.33
C GLY A 186 -4.01 -10.27 -8.48
N LEU A 187 -3.16 -9.28 -8.21
CA LEU A 187 -2.61 -8.38 -9.22
C LEU A 187 -1.19 -8.81 -9.63
N VAL A 188 -0.94 -8.84 -10.93
CA VAL A 188 0.37 -9.17 -11.50
C VAL A 188 0.98 -7.94 -12.19
N PRO A 189 2.32 -7.85 -12.28
CA PRO A 189 2.98 -6.70 -12.88
C PRO A 189 3.00 -6.80 -14.41
N TYR A 190 2.67 -5.68 -15.06
CA TYR A 190 2.78 -5.44 -16.51
C TYR A 190 3.62 -4.19 -16.77
N LEU A 191 4.12 -4.07 -17.99
CA LEU A 191 4.67 -2.84 -18.54
C LEU A 191 3.73 -2.27 -19.60
N LEU A 192 3.49 -0.97 -19.52
CA LEU A 192 2.88 -0.17 -20.57
C LEU A 192 3.88 0.06 -21.72
N PRO A 193 3.42 0.51 -22.90
CA PRO A 193 4.32 0.77 -24.03
C PRO A 193 5.40 1.81 -23.76
N GLY A 194 5.17 2.72 -22.82
CA GLY A 194 6.15 3.71 -22.37
C GLY A 194 7.17 3.18 -21.34
N GLY A 195 7.08 1.90 -20.97
CA GLY A 195 7.93 1.27 -19.97
C GLY A 195 7.50 1.55 -18.52
N GLU A 196 6.32 2.12 -18.29
CA GLU A 196 5.78 2.23 -16.94
C GLU A 196 5.26 0.89 -16.43
N LEU A 197 5.55 0.61 -15.16
CA LEU A 197 4.90 -0.46 -14.40
C LEU A 197 3.40 -0.18 -14.24
N TRP A 198 2.61 -1.25 -14.37
CA TRP A 198 1.18 -1.29 -14.12
C TRP A 198 0.85 -2.60 -13.41
N TRP A 199 -0.10 -2.59 -12.48
CA TRP A 199 -0.58 -3.78 -11.79
C TRP A 199 -2.02 -4.06 -12.19
N ASP A 200 -2.31 -5.28 -12.62
CA ASP A 200 -3.65 -5.65 -13.07
C ASP A 200 -3.94 -7.13 -12.87
N LEU A 201 -5.16 -7.56 -13.14
CA LEU A 201 -5.54 -8.96 -13.10
C LEU A 201 -4.72 -9.80 -14.11
N PRO A 202 -4.46 -11.08 -13.79
CA PRO A 202 -3.75 -11.97 -14.69
C PRO A 202 -4.55 -12.19 -15.98
N GLY A 203 -3.87 -12.16 -17.11
CA GLY A 203 -4.47 -12.33 -18.43
C GLY A 203 -4.95 -11.03 -19.08
N GLU A 204 -4.85 -9.89 -18.38
CA GLU A 204 -5.09 -8.60 -18.99
C GLU A 204 -4.07 -8.28 -20.09
N THR A 205 -4.58 -7.72 -21.19
CA THR A 205 -3.77 -7.46 -22.39
C THR A 205 -3.78 -6.02 -22.84
N ARG A 206 -4.69 -5.19 -22.31
CA ARG A 206 -4.82 -3.78 -22.68
C ARG A 206 -5.30 -2.90 -21.54
N LEU A 207 -4.77 -1.68 -21.48
CA LEU A 207 -5.27 -0.58 -20.64
C LEU A 207 -5.58 0.62 -21.53
N ASN A 208 -6.83 1.09 -21.58
CA ASN A 208 -7.25 2.22 -22.42
C ASN A 208 -6.79 2.14 -23.88
N GLY A 209 -6.76 0.92 -24.44
CA GLY A 209 -6.29 0.65 -25.81
C GLY A 209 -4.76 0.50 -25.96
N ALA A 210 -3.96 0.82 -24.95
CA ALA A 210 -2.53 0.52 -24.91
C ALA A 210 -2.30 -0.96 -24.60
N LYS A 211 -1.34 -1.59 -25.27
CA LYS A 211 -0.98 -2.99 -25.02
C LYS A 211 -0.24 -3.12 -23.68
N LEU A 212 -0.65 -4.08 -22.87
CA LEU A 212 0.11 -4.52 -21.69
C LEU A 212 1.03 -5.68 -22.06
N THR A 213 2.26 -5.64 -21.57
CA THR A 213 3.21 -6.75 -21.67
C THR A 213 3.57 -7.23 -20.27
N PRO A 214 3.52 -8.54 -19.97
CA PRO A 214 3.94 -9.03 -18.65
C PRO A 214 5.32 -8.51 -18.28
N ALA A 215 5.47 -8.06 -17.04
CA ALA A 215 6.74 -7.53 -16.58
C ALA A 215 7.80 -8.65 -16.49
N PRO A 216 9.06 -8.36 -16.87
CA PRO A 216 10.13 -9.37 -16.82
C PRO A 216 10.52 -9.66 -15.37
N THR A 217 10.81 -10.93 -15.08
CA THR A 217 11.39 -11.34 -13.81
C THR A 217 12.92 -11.25 -13.89
N THR A 218 13.58 -10.86 -12.80
CA THR A 218 15.06 -10.79 -12.74
C THR A 218 15.69 -12.15 -12.41
N HIS A 219 14.91 -13.07 -11.86
CA HIS A 219 15.33 -14.43 -11.54
C HIS A 219 14.29 -15.45 -12.04
N VAL A 220 14.76 -16.60 -12.50
CA VAL A 220 13.91 -17.77 -12.76
C VAL A 220 13.98 -18.63 -11.50
N ARG A 221 12.82 -18.94 -10.90
CA ARG A 221 12.73 -19.87 -9.76
C ARG A 221 13.18 -21.28 -10.14
#